data_AF-A0A0F9NX91-F1
#
_entry.id   AF-A0A0F9NX91-F1
#
_cell.length_a   1.000
_cell.length_b   1.000
_cell.length_c   1.000
_cell.angle_alpha   90.00
_cell.angle_beta   90.00
_cell.angle_gamma   90.00
#
_symmetry.space_group_name_H-M   'P 1'
#
loop_
_entity.id
_entity.type
_entity.pdbx_description
1 polymer ?
#
loop_
_entity_poly.entity_id
_entity_poly.type
_entity_poly.pdbx_seq_one_letter_code
_entity_poly.pdbx_strand_id
1 'polypeptide(L)'
;PLTKEEIQEEYLKWIEEGPDIENYKQIFENNRGTSASDEIIESHIHNWRLRKIAPIKRYISRKMIRIYNVEDERIKHIDPFEDLSRVQIGPISPIKKEQMENMSVQEIFSYIKEYKEPKHSFSVSNVGLGRALRDSVEGRPKEFTVIVPEFLKFTETHKYLSFLLDGFETALTNKHIFDWDSIISLCKAIMIKTEKLIEISEDPILYKERTLRDIKISIGRLFRLGLSKDHQNSIPFSYKDDVFAILNILCDDEEPTLEEELNNIKGNWRISDMSINSVRGIAMNRLIDFTFWNVGYSYDETLLKDNSISKIPEEIKSVLEYHLDYEADPSYTIRYIYGFHLNNLIYLDKKWVIENLTNIFPEENNKQGYWEAAWSGYLDGNIANAITFEILRKQYVRAIECFNDEDLEIKSINFSTERLANEVMRLYINGIEDLKSENSLVFKFYQKTPDSIKKLGIAYIGQNLSSLKDMKEFDLVLKRLMELWEERLRVFKNSNIDDYKREIVFFFLWFNNSIFEKGWTIDRFGEVLDLTNGSINIFSDVLDTFLRYIDEFPLKVIHCLEKIIKNQVRTDGYLLFERKYRPILIRLLLSNEKDINERTKSLINYLGSQDLHYFRDLLG
;
A
#
# COMPACT_ATOMS: atom_id res chain seq x y z
N PRO A 1 -23.73 5.21 51.42
CA PRO A 1 -23.30 4.06 52.25
C PRO A 1 -23.72 2.75 51.58
N LEU A 2 -22.85 2.19 50.74
CA LEU A 2 -23.09 0.90 50.10
C LEU A 2 -22.41 -0.15 50.98
N THR A 3 -23.23 -1.03 51.58
CA THR A 3 -22.95 -2.16 52.49
C THR A 3 -22.81 -1.84 53.99
N LYS A 4 -23.54 -2.62 54.83
CA LYS A 4 -23.43 -2.69 56.30
C LYS A 4 -22.06 -3.25 56.69
N GLU A 5 -21.52 -2.91 57.86
CA GLU A 5 -20.21 -3.40 58.35
C GLU A 5 -20.04 -4.92 58.22
N GLU A 6 -21.09 -5.70 58.51
CA GLU A 6 -21.10 -7.17 58.38
C GLU A 6 -20.74 -7.67 56.96
N ILE A 7 -21.22 -6.99 55.92
CA ILE A 7 -20.94 -7.36 54.52
C ILE A 7 -19.50 -6.99 54.12
N GLN A 8 -18.97 -5.89 54.68
CA GLN A 8 -17.58 -5.51 54.46
C GLN A 8 -16.64 -6.52 55.11
N GLU A 9 -16.96 -6.99 56.31
CA GLU A 9 -16.20 -8.05 57.00
C GLU A 9 -16.25 -9.39 56.24
N GLU A 10 -17.41 -9.78 55.71
CA GLU A 10 -17.56 -11.00 54.93
C GLU A 10 -16.78 -10.95 53.60
N TYR A 11 -16.86 -9.83 52.87
CA TYR A 11 -16.08 -9.64 51.65
C TYR A 11 -14.57 -9.63 51.92
N LEU A 12 -14.13 -9.08 53.06
CA LEU A 12 -12.73 -9.09 53.46
C LEU A 12 -12.23 -10.50 53.81
N LYS A 13 -13.04 -11.32 54.49
CA LYS A 13 -12.70 -12.73 54.73
C LYS A 13 -12.44 -13.49 53.43
N TRP A 14 -13.25 -13.25 52.40
CA TRP A 14 -13.05 -13.86 51.08
C TRP A 14 -11.72 -13.45 50.44
N ILE A 15 -11.25 -12.21 50.66
CA ILE A 15 -9.93 -11.77 50.16
C ILE A 15 -8.78 -12.46 50.95
N GLU A 16 -8.96 -12.70 52.24
CA GLU A 16 -7.99 -13.43 53.08
C GLU A 16 -7.86 -14.88 52.66
N GLU A 17 -8.98 -15.56 52.41
CA GLU A 17 -9.04 -16.94 51.87
C GLU A 17 -8.23 -17.08 50.57
N GLY A 18 -8.21 -16.03 49.74
CA GLY A 18 -7.37 -15.96 48.55
C GLY A 18 -8.00 -16.63 47.31
N PRO A 19 -7.30 -16.60 46.17
CA PRO A 19 -7.79 -17.23 44.94
C PRO A 19 -7.69 -18.76 44.98
N ASP A 20 -8.47 -19.42 44.11
CA ASP A 20 -8.35 -20.87 43.88
C ASP A 20 -7.02 -21.20 43.19
N ILE A 21 -6.04 -21.60 44.01
CA ILE A 21 -4.67 -21.89 43.57
C ILE A 21 -4.60 -23.18 42.76
N GLU A 22 -5.43 -24.16 43.07
CA GLU A 22 -5.38 -25.45 42.41
C GLU A 22 -5.88 -25.34 40.96
N ASN A 23 -6.95 -24.58 40.77
CA ASN A 23 -7.43 -24.23 39.43
C ASN A 23 -6.39 -23.37 38.67
N TYR A 24 -5.75 -22.40 39.33
CA TYR A 24 -4.70 -21.59 38.69
C TYR A 24 -3.50 -22.45 38.24
N LYS A 25 -3.05 -23.39 39.08
CA LYS A 25 -1.97 -24.34 38.74
C LYS A 25 -2.33 -25.19 37.53
N GLN A 26 -3.54 -25.76 37.50
CA GLN A 26 -4.02 -26.56 36.36
C GLN A 26 -4.07 -25.73 35.08
N ILE A 27 -4.59 -24.51 35.13
CA ILE A 27 -4.64 -23.60 33.97
C ILE A 27 -3.23 -23.23 33.51
N PHE A 28 -2.31 -22.92 34.45
CA PHE A 28 -0.94 -22.56 34.13
C PHE A 28 -0.19 -23.71 33.45
N GLU A 29 -0.31 -24.93 33.98
CA GLU A 29 0.30 -26.13 33.44
C GLU A 29 -0.27 -26.51 32.07
N ASN A 30 -1.60 -26.48 31.92
CA ASN A 30 -2.26 -26.71 30.63
C ASN A 30 -1.83 -25.72 29.55
N ASN A 31 -1.59 -24.46 29.92
CA ASN A 31 -1.23 -23.41 28.96
C ASN A 31 0.26 -23.34 28.63
N ARG A 32 1.15 -23.72 29.57
CA ARG A 32 2.61 -23.54 29.41
C ARG A 32 3.41 -24.84 29.37
N GLY A 33 2.78 -25.98 29.65
CA GLY A 33 3.43 -27.29 29.68
C GLY A 33 4.42 -27.48 30.82
N THR A 34 4.42 -26.59 31.81
CA THR A 34 5.32 -26.60 32.99
C THR A 34 4.56 -26.16 34.23
N SER A 35 4.88 -26.75 35.39
CA SER A 35 4.29 -26.37 36.69
C SER A 35 4.70 -24.96 37.11
N ALA A 36 3.79 -24.21 37.75
CA ALA A 36 4.08 -22.88 38.29
C ALA A 36 5.05 -22.97 39.49
N SER A 37 6.07 -22.12 39.53
CA SER A 37 6.97 -22.00 40.69
C SER A 37 6.28 -21.31 41.88
N ASP A 38 6.81 -21.52 43.08
CA ASP A 38 6.27 -20.89 44.30
C ASP A 38 6.26 -19.37 44.21
N GLU A 39 7.30 -18.74 43.62
CA GLU A 39 7.35 -17.29 43.37
C GLU A 39 6.21 -16.81 42.45
N ILE A 40 5.84 -17.58 41.42
CA ILE A 40 4.73 -17.23 40.51
C ILE A 40 3.39 -17.32 41.23
N ILE A 41 3.22 -18.34 42.09
CA ILE A 41 2.00 -18.55 42.87
C ILE A 41 1.85 -17.43 43.91
N GLU A 42 2.93 -17.08 44.61
CA GLU A 42 2.94 -15.96 45.56
C GLU A 42 2.63 -14.63 44.88
N SER A 43 3.21 -14.37 43.70
CA SER A 43 2.93 -13.18 42.90
C SER A 43 1.46 -13.13 42.46
N HIS A 44 0.89 -14.25 42.01
CA HIS A 44 -0.51 -14.36 41.62
C HIS A 44 -1.46 -14.05 42.79
N ILE A 45 -1.22 -14.66 43.96
CA ILE A 45 -2.00 -14.42 45.18
C ILE A 45 -1.95 -12.95 45.57
N HIS A 46 -0.74 -12.38 45.57
CA HIS A 46 -0.53 -10.99 45.95
C HIS A 46 -1.27 -10.03 45.00
N ASN A 47 -1.15 -10.21 43.68
CA ASN A 47 -1.81 -9.38 42.69
C ASN A 47 -3.34 -9.54 42.70
N TRP A 48 -3.84 -10.76 42.89
CA TRP A 48 -5.27 -11.03 43.01
C TRP A 48 -5.88 -10.27 44.19
N ARG A 49 -5.21 -10.31 45.37
CA ARG A 49 -5.66 -9.58 46.56
C ARG A 49 -5.69 -8.06 46.33
N LEU A 50 -4.64 -7.50 45.72
CA LEU A 50 -4.59 -6.08 45.39
C LEU A 50 -5.73 -5.65 44.44
N ARG A 51 -6.04 -6.45 43.41
CA ARG A 51 -7.16 -6.19 42.48
C ARG A 51 -8.52 -6.18 43.17
N LYS A 52 -8.74 -7.02 44.19
CA LYS A 52 -10.01 -7.07 44.95
C LYS A 52 -10.15 -5.92 45.95
N ILE A 53 -9.03 -5.43 46.49
CA ILE A 53 -8.98 -4.31 47.46
C ILE A 53 -9.08 -2.94 46.76
N ALA A 54 -8.47 -2.78 45.59
CA ALA A 54 -8.38 -1.49 44.90
C ALA A 54 -9.72 -0.75 44.72
N PRO A 55 -10.84 -1.39 44.31
CA PRO A 55 -12.13 -0.73 44.12
C PRO A 55 -12.77 -0.23 45.42
N ILE A 56 -12.44 -0.86 46.55
CA ILE A 56 -13.05 -0.57 47.87
C ILE A 56 -12.11 0.20 48.81
N LYS A 57 -10.92 0.59 48.33
CA LYS A 57 -9.87 1.24 49.12
C LYS A 57 -10.34 2.45 49.95
N ARG A 58 -11.31 3.22 49.44
CA ARG A 58 -11.85 4.41 50.13
C ARG A 58 -12.80 4.09 51.29
N TYR A 59 -13.19 2.83 51.44
CA TYR A 59 -14.19 2.36 52.40
C TYR A 59 -13.62 1.40 53.46
N ILE A 60 -12.33 1.05 53.39
CA ILE A 60 -11.65 0.17 54.36
C ILE A 60 -10.92 0.97 55.47
N SER A 61 -10.82 0.41 56.67
CA SER A 61 -10.21 1.09 57.83
C SER A 61 -8.68 1.23 57.71
N ARG A 62 -8.10 2.28 58.32
CA ARG A 62 -6.63 2.53 58.32
C ARG A 62 -5.81 1.39 58.93
N LYS A 63 -6.40 0.59 59.82
CA LYS A 63 -5.77 -0.60 60.41
C LYS A 63 -5.58 -1.70 59.36
N MET A 64 -6.55 -1.89 58.47
CA MET A 64 -6.51 -2.91 57.41
C MET A 64 -5.57 -2.52 56.25
N ILE A 65 -5.46 -1.23 55.94
CA ILE A 65 -4.49 -0.72 54.94
C ILE A 65 -3.05 -1.10 55.32
N ARG A 66 -2.73 -1.11 56.62
CA ARG A 66 -1.42 -1.54 57.14
C ARG A 66 -1.20 -3.05 57.10
N ILE A 67 -2.26 -3.85 57.29
CA ILE A 67 -2.17 -5.33 57.32
C ILE A 67 -1.86 -5.89 55.93
N TYR A 68 -2.46 -5.32 54.87
CA TYR A 68 -2.24 -5.79 53.48
C TYR A 68 -1.10 -5.06 52.75
N ASN A 69 -0.28 -4.29 53.48
CA ASN A 69 0.87 -3.54 52.97
C ASN A 69 0.57 -2.71 51.71
N VAL A 70 -0.56 -2.02 51.72
CA VAL A 70 -1.06 -1.26 50.57
C VAL A 70 -0.43 0.14 50.58
N GLU A 71 0.81 0.25 50.11
CA GLU A 71 1.39 1.56 49.81
C GLU A 71 0.73 2.15 48.54
N ASP A 72 0.41 3.45 48.60
CA ASP A 72 -0.57 4.13 47.73
C ASP A 72 -0.17 4.19 46.24
N GLU A 73 1.10 3.96 45.90
CA GLU A 73 1.62 4.16 44.54
C GLU A 73 1.31 3.03 43.55
N ARG A 74 1.36 1.75 43.96
CA ARG A 74 1.07 0.63 43.03
C ARG A 74 -0.41 0.49 42.70
N ILE A 75 -1.33 0.80 43.63
CA ILE A 75 -2.78 0.73 43.36
C ILE A 75 -3.23 1.74 42.30
N LYS A 76 -2.55 2.90 42.16
CA LYS A 76 -2.86 3.88 41.11
C LYS A 76 -2.51 3.39 39.70
N HIS A 77 -1.72 2.32 39.56
CA HIS A 77 -1.17 1.85 38.29
C HIS A 77 -1.48 0.37 38.00
N ILE A 78 -2.29 -0.31 38.82
CA ILE A 78 -2.77 -1.66 38.48
C ILE A 78 -3.77 -1.51 37.33
N ASP A 79 -3.32 -1.85 36.12
CA ASP A 79 -4.21 -2.09 35.00
C ASP A 79 -4.95 -3.42 35.27
N PRO A 80 -6.30 -3.45 35.30
CA PRO A 80 -7.06 -4.70 35.41
C PRO A 80 -6.71 -5.72 34.32
N PHE A 81 -6.10 -5.26 33.22
CA PHE A 81 -5.70 -6.04 32.04
C PHE A 81 -4.18 -6.24 31.94
N GLU A 82 -3.38 -5.91 32.96
CA GLU A 82 -1.91 -6.04 32.92
C GLU A 82 -1.41 -7.49 32.73
N ASP A 83 -2.20 -8.50 33.12
CA ASP A 83 -1.90 -9.90 32.79
C ASP A 83 -2.27 -10.26 31.35
N LEU A 84 -3.26 -9.59 30.76
CA LEU A 84 -3.66 -9.78 29.36
C LEU A 84 -2.65 -9.12 28.42
N SER A 85 -2.01 -8.02 28.82
CA SER A 85 -0.97 -7.34 28.03
C SER A 85 0.36 -8.13 27.95
N ARG A 86 0.54 -9.17 28.77
CA ARG A 86 1.67 -10.13 28.68
C ARG A 86 1.34 -11.42 27.93
N VAL A 87 0.09 -11.63 27.53
CA VAL A 87 -0.25 -12.74 26.64
C VAL A 87 0.14 -12.32 25.24
N GLN A 88 1.31 -12.77 24.77
CA GLN A 88 1.65 -12.69 23.37
C GLN A 88 0.69 -13.60 22.59
N ILE A 89 -0.40 -13.03 22.09
CA ILE A 89 -1.37 -13.71 21.23
C ILE A 89 -0.76 -13.75 19.82
N GLY A 90 -0.30 -14.92 19.40
CA GLY A 90 0.31 -15.14 18.10
C GLY A 90 1.00 -16.49 17.99
N PRO A 91 1.29 -16.97 16.77
CA PRO A 91 1.94 -18.25 16.58
C PRO A 91 3.40 -18.22 17.06
N ILE A 92 3.69 -18.93 18.14
CA ILE A 92 5.01 -19.10 18.75
C ILE A 92 5.59 -20.44 18.29
N SER A 93 6.89 -20.45 17.96
CA SER A 93 7.60 -21.69 17.65
C SER A 93 7.79 -22.54 18.93
N PRO A 94 7.64 -23.88 18.86
CA PRO A 94 7.96 -24.77 19.97
C PRO A 94 9.46 -24.81 20.30
N ILE A 95 10.32 -24.34 19.40
CA ILE A 95 11.77 -24.20 19.60
C ILE A 95 12.14 -22.73 19.55
N LYS A 96 12.98 -22.27 20.48
CA LYS A 96 13.55 -20.92 20.46
C LYS A 96 14.55 -20.76 19.32
N LYS A 97 14.65 -19.56 18.75
CA LYS A 97 15.59 -19.22 17.68
C LYS A 97 17.03 -19.70 17.97
N GLU A 98 17.56 -19.37 19.14
CA GLU A 98 18.92 -19.77 19.56
C GLU A 98 19.12 -21.30 19.59
N GLN A 99 18.09 -22.05 19.99
CA GLN A 99 18.15 -23.51 20.00
C GLN A 99 18.19 -24.05 18.57
N MET A 100 17.33 -23.51 17.69
CA MET A 100 17.27 -23.91 16.28
C MET A 100 18.54 -23.55 15.50
N GLU A 101 19.22 -22.44 15.84
CA GLU A 101 20.50 -22.05 15.28
C GLU A 101 21.63 -23.02 15.63
N ASN A 102 21.56 -23.64 16.81
CA ASN A 102 22.54 -24.64 17.26
C ASN A 102 22.26 -26.06 16.74
N MET A 103 21.09 -26.29 16.12
CA MET A 103 20.74 -27.56 15.52
C MET A 103 21.29 -27.68 14.10
N SER A 104 21.76 -28.88 13.76
CA SER A 104 22.01 -29.29 12.36
C SER A 104 20.70 -29.31 11.57
N VAL A 105 20.80 -29.16 10.25
CA VAL A 105 19.62 -29.22 9.37
C VAL A 105 18.90 -30.58 9.47
N GLN A 106 19.63 -31.68 9.74
CA GLN A 106 19.06 -33.01 9.97
C GLN A 106 18.26 -33.09 11.29
N GLU A 107 18.76 -32.46 12.36
CA GLU A 107 18.03 -32.39 13.64
C GLU A 107 16.77 -31.53 13.50
N ILE A 108 16.86 -30.41 12.77
CA ILE A 108 15.69 -29.56 12.46
C ILE A 108 14.64 -30.36 11.68
N PHE A 109 15.06 -31.06 10.64
CA PHE A 109 14.17 -31.90 9.84
C PHE A 109 13.50 -32.99 10.68
N SER A 110 14.28 -33.70 11.50
CA SER A 110 13.76 -34.76 12.38
C SER A 110 12.75 -34.20 13.38
N TYR A 111 13.03 -33.03 13.96
CA TYR A 111 12.09 -32.36 14.85
C TYR A 111 10.78 -31.99 14.14
N ILE A 112 10.86 -31.37 12.96
CA ILE A 112 9.68 -30.98 12.17
C ILE A 112 8.82 -32.20 11.85
N LYS A 113 9.44 -33.32 11.48
CA LYS A 113 8.76 -34.57 11.16
C LYS A 113 8.03 -35.15 12.37
N GLU A 114 8.62 -35.08 13.56
CA GLU A 114 8.06 -35.70 14.78
C GLU A 114 7.11 -34.76 15.54
N TYR A 115 7.15 -33.45 15.26
CA TYR A 115 6.40 -32.46 16.01
C TYR A 115 4.89 -32.65 15.87
N LYS A 116 4.21 -32.69 17.03
CA LYS A 116 2.75 -32.72 17.14
C LYS A 116 2.30 -31.51 17.93
N GLU A 117 1.49 -30.67 17.30
CA GLU A 117 0.90 -29.50 17.94
C GLU A 117 0.04 -29.91 19.15
N PRO A 118 0.26 -29.33 20.34
CA PRO A 118 -0.53 -29.65 21.52
C PRO A 118 -2.01 -29.29 21.34
N LYS A 119 -2.90 -30.17 21.80
CA LYS A 119 -4.34 -29.89 21.82
C LYS A 119 -4.62 -28.67 22.72
N HIS A 120 -5.38 -27.70 22.23
CA HIS A 120 -5.76 -26.47 22.93
C HIS A 120 -4.61 -25.47 23.21
N SER A 121 -3.52 -25.52 22.44
CA SER A 121 -2.50 -24.47 22.49
C SER A 121 -3.05 -23.13 21.95
N PHE A 122 -2.90 -22.07 22.73
CA PHE A 122 -3.24 -20.69 22.33
C PHE A 122 -2.02 -19.89 21.81
N SER A 123 -0.83 -20.50 21.76
CA SER A 123 0.40 -19.79 21.40
C SER A 123 1.37 -20.64 20.58
N VAL A 124 1.82 -21.78 21.10
CA VAL A 124 2.75 -22.68 20.40
C VAL A 124 2.04 -23.39 19.26
N SER A 125 2.54 -23.29 18.02
CA SER A 125 1.79 -23.81 16.85
C SER A 125 2.65 -24.30 15.70
N ASN A 126 2.02 -25.07 14.81
CA ASN A 126 2.63 -25.46 13.53
C ASN A 126 3.04 -24.21 12.70
N VAL A 127 2.24 -23.14 12.75
CA VAL A 127 2.58 -21.85 12.10
C VAL A 127 3.86 -21.27 12.69
N GLY A 128 3.98 -21.31 14.01
CA GLY A 128 5.16 -20.81 14.72
C GLY A 128 6.41 -21.58 14.34
N LEU A 129 6.34 -22.91 14.28
CA LEU A 129 7.43 -23.77 13.83
C LEU A 129 7.79 -23.51 12.36
N GLY A 130 6.79 -23.34 11.49
CA GLY A 130 7.01 -23.00 10.08
C GLY A 130 7.74 -21.67 9.89
N ARG A 131 7.38 -20.62 10.65
CA ARG A 131 8.10 -19.34 10.64
C ARG A 131 9.55 -19.50 11.09
N ALA A 132 9.79 -20.28 12.14
CA ALA A 132 11.15 -20.56 12.60
C ALA A 132 11.96 -21.34 11.55
N LEU A 133 11.35 -22.30 10.84
CA LEU A 133 11.97 -22.97 9.69
C LEU A 133 12.36 -21.97 8.60
N ARG A 134 11.42 -21.12 8.17
CA ARG A 134 11.68 -20.10 7.14
C ARG A 134 12.88 -19.23 7.51
N ASP A 135 12.92 -18.72 8.74
CA ASP A 135 14.00 -17.86 9.23
C ASP A 135 15.34 -18.63 9.30
N SER A 136 15.32 -19.93 9.63
CA SER A 136 16.52 -20.78 9.64
C SER A 136 17.06 -21.05 8.24
N VAL A 137 16.16 -21.30 7.27
CA VAL A 137 16.49 -21.48 5.85
C VAL A 137 17.09 -20.19 5.29
N GLU A 138 16.50 -19.04 5.61
CA GLU A 138 17.02 -17.74 5.22
C GLU A 138 18.47 -17.55 5.69
N GLY A 139 18.77 -17.88 6.95
CA GLY A 139 20.10 -17.70 7.53
C GLY A 139 21.16 -18.70 7.04
N ARG A 140 20.76 -19.92 6.65
CA ARG A 140 21.68 -21.01 6.26
C ARG A 140 21.23 -21.75 4.97
N PRO A 141 20.93 -21.05 3.87
CA PRO A 141 20.21 -21.65 2.74
C PRO A 141 21.01 -22.77 2.07
N LYS A 142 22.34 -22.65 2.01
CA LYS A 142 23.24 -23.70 1.47
C LYS A 142 23.10 -25.02 2.21
N GLU A 143 23.06 -25.00 3.54
CA GLU A 143 22.95 -26.22 4.36
C GLU A 143 21.59 -26.89 4.13
N PHE A 144 20.52 -26.09 4.01
CA PHE A 144 19.18 -26.62 3.81
C PHE A 144 18.98 -27.30 2.44
N THR A 145 19.71 -26.90 1.39
CA THR A 145 19.60 -27.56 0.06
C THR A 145 19.82 -29.07 0.09
N VAL A 146 20.61 -29.57 1.07
CA VAL A 146 20.93 -31.00 1.24
C VAL A 146 19.71 -31.82 1.69
N ILE A 147 18.82 -31.22 2.48
CA ILE A 147 17.66 -31.93 3.07
C ILE A 147 16.35 -31.64 2.35
N VAL A 148 16.33 -30.71 1.39
CA VAL A 148 15.15 -30.41 0.55
C VAL A 148 14.50 -31.68 -0.03
N PRO A 149 15.25 -32.68 -0.56
CA PRO A 149 14.65 -33.90 -1.10
C PRO A 149 13.92 -34.77 -0.06
N GLU A 150 14.21 -34.61 1.24
CA GLU A 150 13.57 -35.40 2.30
C GLU A 150 12.16 -34.90 2.63
N PHE A 151 11.86 -33.61 2.44
CA PHE A 151 10.54 -33.02 2.76
C PHE A 151 9.40 -33.63 1.94
N LEU A 152 9.64 -34.14 0.74
CA LEU A 152 8.56 -34.82 0.00
C LEU A 152 8.32 -36.26 0.45
N LYS A 153 9.29 -36.90 1.12
CA LYS A 153 9.21 -38.32 1.48
C LYS A 153 8.26 -38.59 2.64
N PHE A 154 7.96 -37.58 3.46
CA PHE A 154 7.17 -37.72 4.69
C PHE A 154 6.01 -36.73 4.72
N THR A 155 4.79 -37.25 4.76
CA THR A 155 3.53 -36.49 4.70
C THR A 155 3.40 -35.45 5.82
N GLU A 156 3.97 -35.73 6.99
CA GLU A 156 3.96 -34.84 8.16
C GLU A 156 4.70 -33.52 7.89
N THR A 157 5.63 -33.52 6.94
CA THR A 157 6.46 -32.36 6.62
C THR A 157 5.89 -31.49 5.51
N HIS A 158 4.91 -31.99 4.74
CA HIS A 158 4.36 -31.30 3.57
C HIS A 158 3.78 -29.93 3.89
N LYS A 159 3.14 -29.82 5.05
CA LYS A 159 2.58 -28.57 5.55
C LYS A 159 3.60 -27.45 5.78
N TYR A 160 4.89 -27.78 5.87
CA TYR A 160 5.98 -26.81 6.03
C TYR A 160 6.66 -26.43 4.70
N LEU A 161 6.27 -27.01 3.57
CA LEU A 161 6.90 -26.77 2.27
C LEU A 161 6.80 -25.31 1.82
N SER A 162 5.67 -24.63 2.06
CA SER A 162 5.54 -23.20 1.76
C SER A 162 6.54 -22.36 2.56
N PHE A 163 6.70 -22.64 3.86
CA PHE A 163 7.69 -21.98 4.70
C PHE A 163 9.14 -22.26 4.29
N LEU A 164 9.44 -23.50 3.86
CA LEU A 164 10.75 -23.87 3.31
C LEU A 164 11.07 -23.04 2.07
N LEU A 165 10.14 -22.96 1.12
CA LEU A 165 10.28 -22.20 -0.13
C LEU A 165 10.36 -20.69 0.12
N ASP A 166 9.52 -20.15 1.01
CA ASP A 166 9.56 -18.75 1.43
C ASP A 166 10.90 -18.39 2.08
N GLY A 167 11.54 -19.35 2.77
CA GLY A 167 12.88 -19.16 3.35
C GLY A 167 13.94 -18.98 2.28
N PHE A 168 13.86 -19.74 1.19
CA PHE A 168 14.73 -19.55 0.02
C PHE A 168 14.43 -18.25 -0.73
N GLU A 169 13.15 -17.86 -0.86
CA GLU A 169 12.77 -16.56 -1.44
C GLU A 169 13.32 -15.39 -0.63
N THR A 170 13.22 -15.47 0.69
CA THR A 170 13.78 -14.46 1.61
C THR A 170 15.31 -14.45 1.53
N ALA A 171 15.94 -15.63 1.44
CA ALA A 171 17.39 -15.75 1.21
C ALA A 171 17.82 -15.06 -0.10
N LEU A 172 17.07 -15.22 -1.19
CA LEU A 172 17.33 -14.49 -2.45
C LEU A 172 17.20 -12.98 -2.26
N THR A 173 16.12 -12.52 -1.61
CA THR A 173 15.93 -11.10 -1.29
C THR A 173 17.12 -10.52 -0.53
N ASN A 174 17.69 -11.30 0.40
CA ASN A 174 18.88 -10.95 1.18
C ASN A 174 20.22 -11.29 0.49
N LYS A 175 20.19 -11.61 -0.80
CA LYS A 175 21.36 -11.87 -1.66
C LYS A 175 22.24 -13.03 -1.20
N HIS A 176 21.66 -13.98 -0.48
CA HIS A 176 22.35 -15.24 -0.16
C HIS A 176 22.42 -16.14 -1.39
N ILE A 177 23.43 -17.00 -1.43
CA ILE A 177 23.72 -17.91 -2.54
C ILE A 177 23.46 -19.33 -2.08
N PHE A 178 22.81 -20.13 -2.93
CA PHE A 178 22.54 -21.55 -2.70
C PHE A 178 22.40 -22.29 -4.02
N ASP A 179 22.49 -23.62 -3.97
CA ASP A 179 22.35 -24.47 -5.14
C ASP A 179 20.87 -24.68 -5.51
N TRP A 180 20.55 -24.56 -6.80
CA TRP A 180 19.17 -24.61 -7.31
C TRP A 180 18.68 -26.03 -7.61
N ASP A 181 19.54 -27.05 -7.74
CA ASP A 181 19.17 -28.37 -8.25
C ASP A 181 18.08 -29.05 -7.42
N SER A 182 18.31 -29.15 -6.10
CA SER A 182 17.33 -29.73 -5.17
C SER A 182 16.01 -28.95 -5.13
N ILE A 183 16.07 -27.64 -5.32
CA ILE A 183 14.91 -26.74 -5.21
C ILE A 183 14.04 -26.82 -6.46
N ILE A 184 14.63 -26.74 -7.65
CA ILE A 184 13.92 -26.93 -8.92
C ILE A 184 13.35 -28.34 -9.00
N SER A 185 14.12 -29.34 -8.58
CA SER A 185 13.65 -30.73 -8.49
C SER A 185 12.46 -30.88 -7.55
N LEU A 186 12.47 -30.21 -6.38
CA LEU A 186 11.35 -30.16 -5.46
C LEU A 186 10.12 -29.52 -6.12
N CYS A 187 10.24 -28.31 -6.67
CA CYS A 187 9.13 -27.60 -7.32
C CYS A 187 8.51 -28.43 -8.45
N LYS A 188 9.36 -29.00 -9.32
CA LYS A 188 8.94 -29.89 -10.41
C LYS A 188 8.24 -31.13 -9.88
N ALA A 189 8.77 -31.77 -8.85
CA ALA A 189 8.15 -32.94 -8.24
C ALA A 189 6.80 -32.62 -7.62
N ILE A 190 6.63 -31.46 -6.97
CA ILE A 190 5.33 -31.03 -6.44
C ILE A 190 4.34 -30.87 -7.59
N MET A 191 4.70 -30.15 -8.67
CA MET A 191 3.80 -29.87 -9.79
C MET A 191 3.45 -31.11 -10.64
N ILE A 192 4.43 -31.97 -10.95
CA ILE A 192 4.20 -33.18 -11.77
C ILE A 192 3.45 -34.25 -10.97
N LYS A 193 3.65 -34.35 -9.65
CA LYS A 193 3.05 -35.43 -8.85
C LYS A 193 1.64 -35.14 -8.33
N THR A 194 1.21 -33.87 -8.32
CA THR A 194 -0.18 -33.46 -8.02
C THR A 194 -1.22 -34.04 -8.97
N GLU A 195 -0.81 -34.55 -10.14
CA GLU A 195 -1.76 -35.13 -11.10
C GLU A 195 -2.00 -36.65 -10.93
N LYS A 196 -1.19 -37.41 -10.15
CA LYS A 196 -1.40 -38.90 -10.11
C LYS A 196 -0.76 -39.78 -9.02
N LEU A 197 0.16 -39.37 -8.14
CA LEU A 197 0.99 -40.37 -7.41
C LEU A 197 1.32 -40.17 -5.92
N ILE A 198 1.06 -39.01 -5.29
CA ILE A 198 1.24 -38.84 -3.83
C ILE A 198 0.14 -37.91 -3.30
N GLU A 199 -0.62 -38.33 -2.29
CA GLU A 199 -1.50 -37.44 -1.53
C GLU A 199 -0.63 -36.46 -0.74
N ILE A 200 -0.60 -35.19 -1.16
CA ILE A 200 -0.06 -34.11 -0.33
C ILE A 200 -1.05 -33.94 0.82
N SER A 201 -0.54 -33.98 2.06
CA SER A 201 -1.41 -33.82 3.22
C SER A 201 -2.18 -32.49 3.13
N GLU A 202 -3.50 -32.57 3.14
CA GLU A 202 -4.40 -31.41 3.20
C GLU A 202 -4.44 -30.80 4.61
N ASP A 203 -3.70 -31.37 5.58
CA ASP A 203 -3.67 -30.85 6.95
C ASP A 203 -3.16 -29.40 6.96
N PRO A 204 -4.03 -28.46 7.29
CA PRO A 204 -3.77 -27.02 7.21
C PRO A 204 -2.92 -26.53 8.37
N ILE A 205 -2.09 -25.51 8.13
CA ILE A 205 -1.37 -24.80 9.20
C ILE A 205 -2.07 -23.49 9.60
N LEU A 206 -2.65 -22.73 8.65
CA LEU A 206 -3.26 -21.41 8.91
C LEU A 206 -4.78 -21.39 8.74
N TYR A 207 -5.30 -21.94 7.63
CA TYR A 207 -6.72 -22.00 7.29
C TYR A 207 -7.03 -23.38 6.77
N LYS A 208 -8.16 -23.96 7.19
CA LYS A 208 -8.29 -25.41 7.37
C LYS A 208 -8.16 -26.32 6.12
N GLU A 209 -7.91 -25.79 4.91
CA GLU A 209 -8.09 -26.52 3.64
C GLU A 209 -7.12 -26.10 2.49
N ARG A 210 -5.96 -25.45 2.73
CA ARG A 210 -5.19 -24.78 1.63
C ARG A 210 -3.67 -25.01 1.56
N THR A 211 -3.13 -26.12 2.06
CA THR A 211 -1.67 -26.39 2.04
C THR A 211 -1.05 -26.39 0.64
N LEU A 212 -1.65 -27.09 -0.34
CA LEU A 212 -1.12 -27.14 -1.70
C LEU A 212 -1.12 -25.77 -2.39
N ARG A 213 -2.20 -25.01 -2.20
CA ARG A 213 -2.33 -23.64 -2.70
C ARG A 213 -1.20 -22.74 -2.20
N ASP A 214 -0.91 -22.78 -0.90
CA ASP A 214 0.16 -21.96 -0.31
C ASP A 214 1.53 -22.36 -0.86
N ILE A 215 1.77 -23.66 -1.09
CA ILE A 215 3.00 -24.14 -1.73
C ILE A 215 3.11 -23.59 -3.17
N LYS A 216 2.05 -23.68 -3.97
CA LYS A 216 2.02 -23.15 -5.34
C LYS A 216 2.33 -21.65 -5.38
N ILE A 217 1.76 -20.88 -4.45
CA ILE A 217 2.06 -19.45 -4.27
C ILE A 217 3.55 -19.24 -3.92
N SER A 218 4.11 -20.00 -2.97
CA SER A 218 5.52 -19.89 -2.59
C SER A 218 6.48 -20.24 -3.74
N ILE A 219 6.15 -21.23 -4.58
CA ILE A 219 6.91 -21.53 -5.82
C ILE A 219 6.93 -20.30 -6.73
N GLY A 220 5.76 -19.73 -7.02
CA GLY A 220 5.65 -18.54 -7.85
C GLY A 220 6.37 -17.31 -7.25
N ARG A 221 6.38 -17.14 -5.93
CA ARG A 221 7.15 -16.07 -5.26
C ARG A 221 8.66 -16.28 -5.36
N LEU A 222 9.13 -17.50 -5.14
CA LEU A 222 10.54 -17.87 -5.27
C LEU A 222 11.10 -17.53 -6.66
N PHE A 223 10.31 -17.78 -7.71
CA PHE A 223 10.72 -17.48 -9.09
C PHE A 223 10.85 -15.98 -9.40
N ARG A 224 10.28 -15.07 -8.60
CA ARG A 224 10.33 -13.62 -8.83
C ARG A 224 11.76 -13.09 -8.97
N LEU A 225 12.63 -13.42 -8.01
CA LEU A 225 14.04 -13.03 -8.03
C LEU A 225 14.91 -14.09 -8.72
N GLY A 226 14.46 -15.35 -8.76
CA GLY A 226 15.13 -16.41 -9.51
C GLY A 226 15.21 -16.11 -11.01
N LEU A 227 14.18 -15.50 -11.58
CA LEU A 227 14.05 -15.13 -13.00
C LEU A 227 14.57 -13.72 -13.31
N SER A 228 15.61 -13.26 -12.61
CA SER A 228 16.28 -11.98 -12.93
C SER A 228 17.73 -12.23 -13.28
N LYS A 229 18.13 -11.90 -14.51
CA LYS A 229 19.52 -12.05 -15.00
C LYS A 229 20.53 -11.24 -14.18
N ASP A 230 20.08 -10.15 -13.56
CA ASP A 230 20.93 -9.27 -12.74
C ASP A 230 21.08 -9.77 -11.30
N HIS A 231 20.32 -10.79 -10.90
CA HIS A 231 20.41 -11.36 -9.56
C HIS A 231 21.62 -12.29 -9.44
N GLN A 232 22.43 -12.11 -8.40
CA GLN A 232 23.66 -12.87 -8.19
C GLN A 232 23.43 -14.39 -8.07
N ASN A 233 22.27 -14.79 -7.54
CA ASN A 233 21.86 -16.19 -7.45
C ASN A 233 20.64 -16.49 -8.34
N SER A 234 20.59 -15.90 -9.55
CA SER A 234 19.58 -16.25 -10.56
C SER A 234 19.57 -17.74 -10.85
N ILE A 235 18.42 -18.29 -11.23
CA ILE A 235 18.29 -19.68 -11.66
C ILE A 235 19.23 -19.90 -12.86
N PRO A 236 20.05 -20.96 -12.88
CA PRO A 236 20.87 -21.29 -14.05
C PRO A 236 20.01 -21.55 -15.28
N PHE A 237 20.43 -21.03 -16.44
CA PHE A 237 19.66 -21.15 -17.69
C PHE A 237 19.44 -22.60 -18.15
N SER A 238 20.24 -23.55 -17.66
CA SER A 238 20.03 -24.99 -17.87
C SER A 238 18.69 -25.51 -17.36
N TYR A 239 18.04 -24.81 -16.42
CA TYR A 239 16.72 -25.17 -15.89
C TYR A 239 15.56 -24.51 -16.66
N LYS A 240 15.81 -23.87 -17.80
CA LYS A 240 14.78 -23.16 -18.58
C LYS A 240 13.52 -24.02 -18.77
N ASP A 241 13.68 -25.24 -19.29
CA ASP A 241 12.56 -26.10 -19.63
C ASP A 241 11.80 -26.59 -18.40
N ASP A 242 12.52 -26.85 -17.29
CA ASP A 242 11.91 -27.24 -16.01
C ASP A 242 11.09 -26.10 -15.40
N VAL A 243 11.62 -24.88 -15.44
CA VAL A 243 10.93 -23.69 -14.94
C VAL A 243 9.70 -23.39 -15.79
N PHE A 244 9.80 -23.49 -17.12
CA PHE A 244 8.65 -23.32 -18.00
C PHE A 244 7.56 -24.35 -17.71
N ALA A 245 7.92 -25.63 -17.56
CA ALA A 245 6.95 -26.69 -17.25
C ALA A 245 6.23 -26.44 -15.91
N ILE A 246 6.95 -25.98 -14.89
CA ILE A 246 6.35 -25.60 -13.60
C ILE A 246 5.37 -24.43 -13.77
N LEU A 247 5.80 -23.37 -14.47
CA LEU A 247 4.96 -22.19 -14.69
C LEU A 247 3.72 -22.50 -15.51
N ASN A 248 3.83 -23.35 -16.53
CA ASN A 248 2.69 -23.76 -17.35
C ASN A 248 1.59 -24.41 -16.50
N ILE A 249 1.98 -25.33 -15.60
CA ILE A 249 1.03 -25.98 -14.67
C ILE A 249 0.40 -24.97 -13.71
N LEU A 250 1.18 -24.00 -13.22
CA LEU A 250 0.67 -22.95 -12.32
C LEU A 250 -0.26 -21.96 -13.04
N CYS A 251 -0.07 -21.71 -14.33
CA CYS A 251 -0.96 -20.86 -15.13
C CYS A 251 -2.31 -21.57 -15.39
N ASP A 252 -2.32 -22.89 -15.50
CA ASP A 252 -3.56 -23.66 -15.64
C ASP A 252 -4.31 -23.91 -14.30
N ASP A 253 -3.80 -23.40 -13.17
CA ASP A 253 -4.43 -23.58 -11.86
C ASP A 253 -5.82 -22.95 -11.78
N GLU A 254 -6.82 -23.62 -11.22
CA GLU A 254 -8.19 -23.12 -11.10
C GLU A 254 -8.31 -21.82 -10.29
N GLU A 255 -7.38 -21.52 -9.38
CA GLU A 255 -7.45 -20.32 -8.54
C GLU A 255 -6.79 -19.08 -9.20
N PRO A 256 -7.51 -17.96 -9.32
CA PRO A 256 -8.84 -17.70 -8.78
C PRO A 256 -9.97 -18.06 -9.76
N THR A 257 -11.06 -18.60 -9.24
CA THR A 257 -12.30 -18.72 -10.02
C THR A 257 -13.02 -17.36 -10.09
N LEU A 258 -13.80 -17.12 -11.15
CA LEU A 258 -14.60 -15.88 -11.26
C LEU A 258 -15.55 -15.69 -10.07
N GLU A 259 -16.11 -16.77 -9.51
CA GLU A 259 -16.97 -16.69 -8.32
C GLU A 259 -16.19 -16.17 -7.09
N GLU A 260 -15.00 -16.71 -6.85
CA GLU A 260 -14.13 -16.25 -5.76
C GLU A 260 -13.73 -14.78 -5.95
N GLU A 261 -13.39 -14.36 -7.18
CA GLU A 261 -13.06 -12.98 -7.48
C GLU A 261 -14.22 -12.03 -7.15
N LEU A 262 -15.43 -12.36 -7.62
CA LEU A 262 -16.62 -11.54 -7.35
C LEU A 262 -16.94 -11.48 -5.86
N ASN A 263 -16.74 -12.56 -5.12
CA ASN A 263 -16.92 -12.58 -3.67
C ASN A 263 -15.85 -11.74 -2.94
N ASN A 264 -14.59 -11.81 -3.38
CA ASN A 264 -13.50 -11.00 -2.83
C ASN A 264 -13.70 -9.51 -3.10
N ILE A 265 -14.17 -9.13 -4.29
CA ILE A 265 -14.50 -7.74 -4.64
C ILE A 265 -15.60 -7.19 -3.72
N LYS A 266 -16.65 -7.97 -3.43
CA LYS A 266 -17.68 -7.61 -2.44
C LYS A 266 -17.10 -7.45 -1.03
N GLY A 267 -16.04 -8.18 -0.73
CA GLY A 267 -15.24 -8.08 0.49
C GLY A 267 -14.22 -6.93 0.49
N ASN A 268 -14.29 -6.00 -0.47
CA ASN A 268 -13.36 -4.87 -0.67
C ASN A 268 -11.93 -5.25 -1.07
N TRP A 269 -11.69 -6.46 -1.56
CA TRP A 269 -10.41 -6.79 -2.21
C TRP A 269 -10.34 -6.14 -3.59
N ARG A 270 -9.16 -5.64 -3.95
CA ARG A 270 -8.89 -5.18 -5.30
C ARG A 270 -8.44 -6.34 -6.17
N ILE A 271 -8.68 -6.24 -7.47
CA ILE A 271 -8.10 -7.19 -8.44
C ILE A 271 -6.57 -7.24 -8.34
N SER A 272 -5.92 -6.11 -8.04
CA SER A 272 -4.48 -6.03 -7.79
C SER A 272 -4.04 -6.93 -6.63
N ASP A 273 -4.85 -7.04 -5.56
CA ASP A 273 -4.53 -7.88 -4.41
C ASP A 273 -4.58 -9.35 -4.80
N MET A 274 -5.57 -9.74 -5.62
CA MET A 274 -5.68 -11.11 -6.13
C MET A 274 -4.57 -11.46 -7.12
N SER A 275 -4.09 -10.50 -7.92
CA SER A 275 -2.97 -10.72 -8.85
C SER A 275 -1.67 -11.17 -8.18
N ILE A 276 -1.49 -10.87 -6.89
CA ILE A 276 -0.29 -11.24 -6.12
C ILE A 276 -0.56 -12.26 -5.00
N ASN A 277 -1.83 -12.68 -4.81
CA ASN A 277 -2.25 -13.59 -3.74
C ASN A 277 -3.05 -14.81 -4.22
N SER A 278 -3.20 -15.00 -5.53
CA SER A 278 -3.75 -16.21 -6.15
C SER A 278 -2.68 -16.99 -6.91
N VAL A 279 -2.88 -18.30 -7.10
CA VAL A 279 -1.91 -19.14 -7.80
C VAL A 279 -1.73 -18.66 -9.24
N ARG A 280 -2.81 -18.62 -10.04
CA ARG A 280 -2.76 -18.21 -11.44
C ARG A 280 -2.28 -16.77 -11.60
N GLY A 281 -2.71 -15.87 -10.71
CA GLY A 281 -2.27 -14.48 -10.73
C GLY A 281 -0.74 -14.35 -10.59
N ILE A 282 -0.15 -15.03 -9.61
CA ILE A 282 1.32 -15.04 -9.46
C ILE A 282 1.99 -15.72 -10.66
N ALA A 283 1.44 -16.83 -11.13
CA ALA A 283 2.00 -17.59 -12.24
C ALA A 283 2.09 -16.75 -13.52
N MET A 284 1.02 -16.03 -13.87
CA MET A 284 1.00 -15.16 -15.06
C MET A 284 1.99 -14.01 -14.96
N ASN A 285 2.15 -13.38 -13.78
CA ASN A 285 3.21 -12.40 -13.57
C ASN A 285 4.60 -13.03 -13.79
N ARG A 286 4.83 -14.24 -13.27
CA ARG A 286 6.10 -14.96 -13.42
C ARG A 286 6.34 -15.45 -14.84
N LEU A 287 5.30 -15.72 -15.63
CA LEU A 287 5.44 -16.06 -17.05
C LEU A 287 6.02 -14.88 -17.85
N ILE A 288 5.61 -13.65 -17.54
CA ILE A 288 6.20 -12.44 -18.13
C ILE A 288 7.66 -12.28 -17.69
N ASP A 289 7.97 -12.47 -16.41
CA ASP A 289 9.35 -12.43 -15.91
C ASP A 289 10.24 -13.51 -16.57
N PHE A 290 9.72 -14.73 -16.72
CA PHE A 290 10.37 -15.83 -17.42
C PHE A 290 10.66 -15.47 -18.88
N THR A 291 9.74 -14.77 -19.54
CA THR A 291 9.93 -14.32 -20.92
C THR A 291 11.11 -13.36 -21.03
N PHE A 292 11.21 -12.36 -20.14
CA PHE A 292 12.37 -11.46 -20.10
C PHE A 292 13.67 -12.18 -19.77
N TRP A 293 13.63 -13.08 -18.79
CA TRP A 293 14.80 -13.88 -18.42
C TRP A 293 15.28 -14.71 -19.62
N ASN A 294 14.39 -15.43 -20.31
CA ASN A 294 14.71 -16.20 -21.51
C ASN A 294 15.26 -15.31 -22.63
N VAL A 295 14.64 -14.15 -22.87
CA VAL A 295 15.08 -13.18 -23.88
C VAL A 295 16.48 -12.67 -23.57
N GLY A 296 16.77 -12.35 -22.29
CA GLY A 296 18.07 -11.86 -21.85
C GLY A 296 19.23 -12.85 -22.05
N TYR A 297 18.96 -14.16 -22.15
CA TYR A 297 19.97 -15.18 -22.49
C TYR A 297 19.99 -15.55 -23.97
N SER A 298 18.85 -15.46 -24.65
CA SER A 298 18.70 -15.95 -26.04
C SER A 298 18.96 -14.90 -27.11
N TYR A 299 18.92 -13.61 -26.77
CA TYR A 299 19.04 -12.50 -27.71
C TYR A 299 20.27 -11.64 -27.41
N ASP A 300 20.96 -11.20 -28.47
CA ASP A 300 22.02 -10.19 -28.36
C ASP A 300 21.46 -8.76 -28.30
N GLU A 301 22.32 -7.79 -28.02
CA GLU A 301 21.91 -6.38 -27.92
C GLU A 301 21.28 -5.80 -29.19
N THR A 302 21.62 -6.34 -30.36
CA THR A 302 21.08 -5.86 -31.64
C THR A 302 19.63 -6.31 -31.78
N LEU A 303 19.37 -7.59 -31.53
CA LEU A 303 18.01 -8.15 -31.60
C LEU A 303 17.11 -7.62 -30.47
N LEU A 304 17.66 -7.34 -29.28
CA LEU A 304 16.92 -6.71 -28.18
C LEU A 304 16.41 -5.30 -28.52
N LYS A 305 17.10 -4.59 -29.42
CA LYS A 305 16.72 -3.24 -29.88
C LYS A 305 15.80 -3.27 -31.11
N ASP A 306 15.64 -4.42 -31.75
CA ASP A 306 14.75 -4.58 -32.90
C ASP A 306 13.30 -4.75 -32.43
N ASN A 307 12.49 -3.71 -32.63
CA ASN A 307 11.06 -3.73 -32.29
C ASN A 307 10.19 -4.37 -33.38
N SER A 308 10.77 -4.84 -34.49
CA SER A 308 10.04 -5.49 -35.58
C SER A 308 9.90 -7.01 -35.40
N ILE A 309 10.72 -7.61 -34.53
CA ILE A 309 10.70 -9.04 -34.23
C ILE A 309 9.87 -9.34 -32.98
N SER A 310 9.17 -10.47 -33.02
CA SER A 310 8.62 -11.07 -31.81
C SER A 310 9.75 -11.67 -30.98
N LYS A 311 9.80 -11.31 -29.70
CA LYS A 311 10.75 -11.87 -28.72
C LYS A 311 10.09 -12.94 -27.85
N ILE A 312 8.79 -13.16 -28.00
CA ILE A 312 8.02 -14.13 -27.22
C ILE A 312 8.16 -15.51 -27.89
N PRO A 313 8.73 -16.52 -27.22
CA PRO A 313 8.71 -17.90 -27.71
C PRO A 313 7.28 -18.42 -27.93
N GLU A 314 7.10 -19.28 -28.93
CA GLU A 314 5.78 -19.80 -29.33
C GLU A 314 5.07 -20.55 -28.19
N GLU A 315 5.83 -21.30 -27.37
CA GLU A 315 5.27 -21.99 -26.20
C GLU A 315 4.66 -21.02 -25.16
N ILE A 316 5.28 -19.86 -24.95
CA ILE A 316 4.77 -18.82 -24.03
C ILE A 316 3.59 -18.11 -24.66
N LYS A 317 3.69 -17.81 -25.96
CA LYS A 317 2.63 -17.15 -26.71
C LYS A 317 1.33 -17.94 -26.67
N SER A 318 1.42 -19.26 -26.78
CA SER A 318 0.28 -20.18 -26.68
C SER A 318 -0.43 -20.08 -25.31
N VAL A 319 0.34 -19.99 -24.22
CA VAL A 319 -0.21 -19.79 -22.86
C VAL A 319 -0.91 -18.44 -22.74
N LEU A 320 -0.29 -17.37 -23.26
CA LEU A 320 -0.90 -16.04 -23.27
C LEU A 320 -2.22 -16.06 -24.06
N GLU A 321 -2.22 -16.59 -25.27
CA GLU A 321 -3.42 -16.64 -26.12
C GLU A 321 -4.56 -17.46 -25.49
N TYR A 322 -4.25 -18.58 -24.84
CA TYR A 322 -5.23 -19.37 -24.08
C TYR A 322 -5.88 -18.54 -22.97
N HIS A 323 -5.09 -17.90 -22.12
CA HIS A 323 -5.59 -17.08 -21.01
C HIS A 323 -6.23 -15.75 -21.43
N LEU A 324 -6.08 -15.36 -22.70
CA LEU A 324 -6.70 -14.16 -23.25
C LEU A 324 -8.11 -14.44 -23.81
N ASP A 325 -8.41 -15.69 -24.16
CA ASP A 325 -9.77 -16.13 -24.50
C ASP A 325 -10.67 -16.08 -23.25
N TYR A 326 -11.84 -15.45 -23.38
CA TYR A 326 -12.79 -15.27 -22.28
C TYR A 326 -13.57 -16.54 -21.94
N GLU A 327 -13.72 -17.44 -22.90
CA GLU A 327 -14.40 -18.72 -22.68
C GLU A 327 -13.46 -19.71 -22.00
N ALA A 328 -12.16 -19.63 -22.31
CA ALA A 328 -11.13 -20.44 -21.67
C ALA A 328 -10.75 -19.91 -20.29
N ASP A 329 -10.58 -18.59 -20.16
CA ASP A 329 -10.25 -17.93 -18.91
C ASP A 329 -11.15 -16.70 -18.64
N PRO A 330 -12.18 -16.86 -17.79
CA PRO A 330 -13.11 -15.78 -17.44
C PRO A 330 -12.60 -14.89 -16.28
N SER A 331 -11.33 -14.99 -15.86
CA SER A 331 -10.81 -14.24 -14.72
C SER A 331 -10.57 -12.75 -15.04
N TYR A 332 -11.05 -11.88 -14.16
CA TYR A 332 -10.71 -10.47 -14.17
C TYR A 332 -9.27 -10.21 -13.70
N THR A 333 -8.76 -10.99 -12.75
CA THR A 333 -7.35 -10.91 -12.33
C THR A 333 -6.39 -11.13 -13.50
N ILE A 334 -6.71 -12.05 -14.41
CA ILE A 334 -5.87 -12.30 -15.57
C ILE A 334 -5.90 -11.15 -16.56
N ARG A 335 -7.07 -10.53 -16.80
CA ARG A 335 -7.16 -9.30 -17.63
C ARG A 335 -6.40 -8.12 -17.01
N TYR A 336 -6.46 -7.96 -15.69
CA TYR A 336 -5.63 -6.98 -15.00
C TYR A 336 -4.13 -7.18 -15.24
N ILE A 337 -3.64 -8.42 -15.25
CA ILE A 337 -2.22 -8.72 -15.49
C ILE A 337 -1.79 -8.35 -16.91
N TYR A 338 -2.64 -8.60 -17.92
CA TYR A 338 -2.40 -8.13 -19.29
C TYR A 338 -2.24 -6.60 -19.35
N GLY A 339 -3.13 -5.88 -18.67
CA GLY A 339 -3.02 -4.43 -18.51
C GLY A 339 -1.73 -4.02 -17.81
N PHE A 340 -1.45 -4.62 -16.65
CA PHE A 340 -0.30 -4.31 -15.80
C PHE A 340 1.04 -4.46 -16.54
N HIS A 341 1.16 -5.50 -17.37
CA HIS A 341 2.36 -5.75 -18.16
C HIS A 341 2.29 -5.22 -19.60
N LEU A 342 1.37 -4.33 -19.93
CA LEU A 342 1.16 -3.96 -21.33
C LEU A 342 2.39 -3.33 -22.01
N ASN A 343 3.13 -2.43 -21.35
CA ASN A 343 4.38 -1.89 -21.91
C ASN A 343 5.43 -2.99 -22.11
N ASN A 344 5.48 -3.98 -21.21
CA ASN A 344 6.36 -5.13 -21.33
C ASN A 344 5.98 -5.96 -22.56
N LEU A 345 4.70 -6.24 -22.74
CA LEU A 345 4.19 -6.99 -23.89
C LEU A 345 4.44 -6.24 -25.20
N ILE A 346 4.28 -4.90 -25.24
CA ILE A 346 4.59 -4.07 -26.41
C ILE A 346 6.08 -4.16 -26.75
N TYR A 347 6.96 -4.15 -25.75
CA TYR A 347 8.40 -4.30 -25.94
C TYR A 347 8.78 -5.68 -26.49
N LEU A 348 8.13 -6.73 -25.97
CA LEU A 348 8.37 -8.12 -26.35
C LEU A 348 7.81 -8.44 -27.75
N ASP A 349 6.59 -8.02 -28.05
CA ASP A 349 5.94 -8.21 -29.35
C ASP A 349 4.83 -7.16 -29.58
N LYS A 350 5.22 -6.00 -30.11
CA LYS A 350 4.29 -4.91 -30.45
C LYS A 350 3.20 -5.35 -31.43
N LYS A 351 3.54 -6.19 -32.40
CA LYS A 351 2.61 -6.62 -33.45
C LYS A 351 1.50 -7.47 -32.84
N TRP A 352 1.87 -8.45 -32.02
CA TRP A 352 0.91 -9.30 -31.33
C TRP A 352 -0.04 -8.51 -30.42
N VAL A 353 0.47 -7.51 -29.68
CA VAL A 353 -0.39 -6.66 -28.84
C VAL A 353 -1.41 -5.89 -29.68
N ILE A 354 -1.01 -5.34 -30.83
CA ILE A 354 -1.93 -4.63 -31.72
C ILE A 354 -3.00 -5.59 -32.27
N GLU A 355 -2.60 -6.78 -32.69
CA GLU A 355 -3.52 -7.81 -33.23
C GLU A 355 -4.51 -8.31 -32.17
N ASN A 356 -4.11 -8.31 -30.89
CA ASN A 356 -4.93 -8.79 -29.77
C ASN A 356 -5.56 -7.66 -28.92
N LEU A 357 -5.47 -6.41 -29.37
CA LEU A 357 -5.85 -5.27 -28.54
C LEU A 357 -7.34 -5.31 -28.13
N THR A 358 -8.22 -5.79 -29.01
CA THR A 358 -9.65 -5.96 -28.73
C THR A 358 -9.95 -7.11 -27.77
N ASN A 359 -9.03 -8.07 -27.61
CA ASN A 359 -9.15 -9.13 -26.62
C ASN A 359 -8.59 -8.69 -25.25
N ILE A 360 -7.63 -7.76 -25.23
CA ILE A 360 -7.16 -7.15 -23.99
C ILE A 360 -8.17 -6.10 -23.49
N PHE A 361 -8.68 -5.26 -24.40
CA PHE A 361 -9.62 -4.17 -24.14
C PHE A 361 -10.90 -4.35 -24.99
N PRO A 362 -11.83 -5.23 -24.56
CA PRO A 362 -13.05 -5.51 -25.32
C PRO A 362 -13.98 -4.30 -25.40
N GLU A 363 -14.64 -4.14 -26.55
CA GLU A 363 -15.57 -3.04 -26.82
C GLU A 363 -17.03 -3.41 -26.48
N GLU A 364 -17.34 -4.70 -26.33
CA GLU A 364 -18.71 -5.15 -26.06
C GLU A 364 -19.17 -4.84 -24.63
N ASN A 365 -20.39 -4.31 -24.49
CA ASN A 365 -20.95 -3.91 -23.18
C ASN A 365 -21.04 -5.06 -22.16
N ASN A 366 -21.26 -6.29 -22.61
CA ASN A 366 -21.29 -7.48 -21.73
C ASN A 366 -19.90 -7.92 -21.25
N LYS A 367 -18.83 -7.34 -21.80
CA LYS A 367 -17.43 -7.58 -21.41
C LYS A 367 -16.80 -6.37 -20.71
N GLN A 368 -17.61 -5.41 -20.29
CA GLN A 368 -17.14 -4.19 -19.61
C GLN A 368 -16.22 -4.48 -18.41
N GLY A 369 -16.53 -5.49 -17.57
CA GLY A 369 -15.68 -5.86 -16.43
C GLY A 369 -14.27 -6.30 -16.81
N TYR A 370 -14.10 -6.95 -17.97
CA TYR A 370 -12.78 -7.33 -18.49
C TYR A 370 -11.98 -6.10 -18.95
N TRP A 371 -12.64 -5.15 -19.63
CA TRP A 371 -12.02 -3.88 -19.99
C TRP A 371 -11.60 -3.09 -18.75
N GLU A 372 -12.47 -3.00 -17.74
CA GLU A 372 -12.20 -2.31 -16.47
C GLU A 372 -10.99 -2.93 -15.75
N ALA A 373 -10.92 -4.27 -15.70
CA ALA A 373 -9.80 -4.98 -15.12
C ALA A 373 -8.48 -4.66 -15.83
N ALA A 374 -8.45 -4.81 -17.16
CA ALA A 374 -7.27 -4.52 -17.97
C ALA A 374 -6.86 -3.04 -17.89
N TRP A 375 -7.82 -2.12 -17.90
CA TRP A 375 -7.55 -0.70 -17.79
C TRP A 375 -7.01 -0.30 -16.41
N SER A 376 -7.57 -0.88 -15.34
CA SER A 376 -7.02 -0.70 -14.00
C SER A 376 -5.57 -1.19 -13.92
N GLY A 377 -5.30 -2.39 -14.46
CA GLY A 377 -3.95 -2.94 -14.53
C GLY A 377 -3.01 -2.02 -15.30
N TYR A 378 -3.44 -1.52 -16.46
CA TYR A 378 -2.65 -0.59 -17.25
C TYR A 378 -2.23 0.65 -16.46
N LEU A 379 -3.18 1.32 -15.79
CA LEU A 379 -2.87 2.50 -14.98
C LEU A 379 -1.96 2.19 -13.78
N ASP A 380 -2.07 0.99 -13.20
CA ASP A 380 -1.28 0.60 -12.04
C ASP A 380 0.18 0.27 -12.38
N GLY A 381 0.41 -0.41 -13.50
CA GLY A 381 1.72 -0.95 -13.88
C GLY A 381 2.53 -0.13 -14.90
N ASN A 382 1.92 0.84 -15.58
CA ASN A 382 2.54 1.49 -16.73
C ASN A 382 2.65 3.01 -16.57
N ILE A 383 3.60 3.55 -17.33
CA ILE A 383 3.73 4.99 -17.60
C ILE A 383 3.59 5.16 -19.11
N ALA A 384 2.72 6.06 -19.54
CA ALA A 384 2.49 6.34 -20.94
C ALA A 384 3.72 6.98 -21.58
N ASN A 385 4.09 6.47 -22.74
CA ASN A 385 5.02 7.08 -23.68
C ASN A 385 4.30 7.25 -25.03
N ALA A 386 4.95 7.91 -25.99
CA ALA A 386 4.33 8.19 -27.29
C ALA A 386 3.82 6.93 -28.01
N ILE A 387 4.58 5.82 -27.96
CA ILE A 387 4.24 4.57 -28.64
C ILE A 387 3.02 3.92 -27.99
N THR A 388 3.06 3.72 -26.67
CA THR A 388 1.95 3.10 -25.93
C THR A 388 0.69 3.96 -26.04
N PHE A 389 0.84 5.27 -25.97
CA PHE A 389 -0.27 6.20 -26.09
C PHE A 389 -0.94 6.14 -27.46
N GLU A 390 -0.17 6.08 -28.54
CA GLU A 390 -0.69 5.92 -29.90
C GLU A 390 -1.59 4.68 -30.02
N ILE A 391 -1.17 3.56 -29.43
CA ILE A 391 -1.94 2.30 -29.42
C ILE A 391 -3.22 2.44 -28.58
N LEU A 392 -3.12 3.06 -27.40
CA LEU A 392 -4.19 3.08 -26.40
C LEU A 392 -5.06 4.33 -26.39
N ARG A 393 -4.87 5.24 -27.33
CA ARG A 393 -5.59 6.51 -27.38
C ARG A 393 -7.11 6.34 -27.22
N LYS A 394 -7.69 5.34 -27.88
CA LYS A 394 -9.13 5.04 -27.76
C LYS A 394 -9.54 4.68 -26.33
N GLN A 395 -8.69 3.95 -25.60
CA GLN A 395 -8.97 3.51 -24.23
C GLN A 395 -8.91 4.68 -23.24
N TYR A 396 -7.99 5.62 -23.44
CA TYR A 396 -7.97 6.88 -22.68
C TYR A 396 -9.25 7.70 -22.88
N VAL A 397 -9.71 7.80 -24.14
CA VAL A 397 -10.95 8.51 -24.46
C VAL A 397 -12.14 7.82 -23.79
N ARG A 398 -12.27 6.50 -23.93
CA ARG A 398 -13.33 5.71 -23.28
C ARG A 398 -13.33 5.89 -21.76
N ALA A 399 -12.16 5.84 -21.12
CA ALA A 399 -12.04 6.02 -19.67
C ALA A 399 -12.50 7.41 -19.18
N ILE A 400 -12.34 8.45 -20.00
CA ILE A 400 -12.87 9.79 -19.70
C ILE A 400 -14.38 9.83 -19.91
N GLU A 401 -14.89 9.14 -20.93
CA GLU A 401 -16.33 9.08 -21.24
C GLU A 401 -17.14 8.35 -20.16
N CYS A 402 -16.52 7.41 -19.42
CA CYS A 402 -17.12 6.74 -18.26
C CYS A 402 -17.65 7.70 -17.16
N PHE A 403 -17.19 8.96 -17.11
CA PHE A 403 -17.67 9.93 -16.11
C PHE A 403 -18.95 10.67 -16.49
N ASN A 404 -19.40 10.55 -17.74
CA ASN A 404 -20.53 11.32 -18.26
C ASN A 404 -21.43 10.51 -19.21
N ASP A 405 -21.19 9.21 -19.35
CA ASP A 405 -21.92 8.29 -20.21
C ASP A 405 -22.38 7.09 -19.38
N GLU A 406 -23.69 6.93 -19.22
CA GLU A 406 -24.31 5.86 -18.42
C GLU A 406 -24.07 4.47 -19.04
N ASP A 407 -23.92 4.39 -20.37
CA ASP A 407 -23.65 3.11 -21.04
C ASP A 407 -22.24 2.59 -20.74
N LEU A 408 -21.31 3.52 -20.48
CA LEU A 408 -19.90 3.27 -20.15
C LEU A 408 -19.60 3.39 -18.65
N GLU A 409 -20.62 3.48 -17.79
CA GLU A 409 -20.41 3.58 -16.35
C GLU A 409 -19.57 2.40 -15.82
N ILE A 410 -18.69 2.70 -14.86
CA ILE A 410 -17.87 1.67 -14.20
C ILE A 410 -18.78 0.77 -13.36
N LYS A 411 -18.83 -0.53 -13.68
CA LYS A 411 -19.80 -1.47 -13.12
C LYS A 411 -19.19 -2.44 -12.12
N SER A 412 -17.97 -2.92 -12.37
CA SER A 412 -17.40 -4.06 -11.65
C SER A 412 -16.10 -3.70 -10.94
N ILE A 413 -15.17 -3.04 -11.65
CA ILE A 413 -13.80 -2.83 -11.18
C ILE A 413 -13.43 -1.36 -11.35
N ASN A 414 -13.22 -0.69 -10.22
CA ASN A 414 -12.82 0.71 -10.21
C ASN A 414 -11.33 0.87 -10.52
N PHE A 415 -11.02 1.64 -11.57
CA PHE A 415 -9.66 2.10 -11.84
C PHE A 415 -9.36 3.41 -11.08
N SER A 416 -8.07 3.71 -10.88
CA SER A 416 -7.65 4.93 -10.17
C SER A 416 -7.85 6.19 -11.03
N THR A 417 -8.79 7.04 -10.65
CA THR A 417 -9.01 8.36 -11.28
C THR A 417 -7.83 9.29 -11.11
N GLU A 418 -7.07 9.15 -10.02
CA GLU A 418 -5.83 9.89 -9.79
C GLU A 418 -4.76 9.49 -10.80
N ARG A 419 -4.53 8.19 -11.00
CA ARG A 419 -3.58 7.71 -12.01
C ARG A 419 -3.98 8.14 -13.41
N LEU A 420 -5.27 8.07 -13.76
CA LEU A 420 -5.77 8.57 -15.04
C LEU A 420 -5.44 10.07 -15.22
N ALA A 421 -5.76 10.91 -14.24
CA ALA A 421 -5.48 12.34 -14.29
C ALA A 421 -3.97 12.62 -14.43
N ASN A 422 -3.15 11.91 -13.66
CA ASN A 422 -1.69 12.03 -13.71
C ASN A 422 -1.15 11.69 -15.11
N GLU A 423 -1.65 10.62 -15.74
CA GLU A 423 -1.22 10.21 -17.07
C GLU A 423 -1.65 11.20 -18.17
N VAL A 424 -2.89 11.72 -18.12
CA VAL A 424 -3.32 12.78 -19.05
C VAL A 424 -2.42 14.02 -18.93
N MET A 425 -2.11 14.45 -17.70
CA MET A 425 -1.21 15.58 -17.50
C MET A 425 0.23 15.27 -17.92
N ARG A 426 0.71 14.04 -17.71
CA ARG A 426 2.04 13.61 -18.16
C ARG A 426 2.15 13.67 -19.68
N LEU A 427 1.14 13.20 -20.41
CA LEU A 427 1.11 13.28 -21.88
C LEU A 427 1.18 14.72 -22.37
N TYR A 428 0.48 15.64 -21.69
CA TYR A 428 0.53 17.06 -21.98
C TYR A 428 1.91 17.69 -21.68
N ILE A 429 2.46 17.43 -20.49
CA ILE A 429 3.79 17.93 -20.07
C ILE A 429 4.84 17.51 -21.09
N ASN A 430 4.82 16.25 -21.53
CA ASN A 430 5.78 15.72 -22.51
C ASN A 430 5.48 16.14 -23.96
N GLY A 431 4.40 16.87 -24.22
CA GLY A 431 4.05 17.36 -25.55
C GLY A 431 3.52 16.30 -26.51
N ILE A 432 3.08 15.16 -25.97
CA ILE A 432 2.44 14.08 -26.74
C ILE A 432 0.98 14.45 -27.03
N GLU A 433 0.32 15.15 -26.11
CA GLU A 433 -1.02 15.71 -26.26
C GLU A 433 -0.99 17.23 -26.25
N ASP A 434 -1.94 17.83 -26.97
CA ASP A 434 -2.17 19.27 -26.96
C ASP A 434 -3.31 19.66 -26.00
N LEU A 435 -3.57 20.96 -25.84
CA LEU A 435 -4.60 21.48 -24.92
C LEU A 435 -5.94 21.82 -25.59
N LYS A 436 -5.94 22.14 -26.90
CA LYS A 436 -6.98 22.96 -27.54
C LYS A 436 -7.69 22.30 -28.70
N SER A 437 -7.10 21.28 -29.31
CA SER A 437 -7.73 20.48 -30.35
C SER A 437 -9.02 19.88 -29.81
N GLU A 438 -10.08 19.81 -30.61
CA GLU A 438 -11.32 19.12 -30.21
C GLU A 438 -11.07 17.63 -29.93
N ASN A 439 -10.00 17.07 -30.51
CA ASN A 439 -9.57 15.71 -30.26
C ASN A 439 -8.62 15.60 -29.05
N SER A 440 -8.17 16.71 -28.44
CA SER A 440 -7.24 16.70 -27.30
C SER A 440 -7.82 15.91 -26.12
N LEU A 441 -6.99 15.04 -25.55
CA LEU A 441 -7.34 14.29 -24.36
C LEU A 441 -7.42 15.19 -23.12
N VAL A 442 -6.56 16.22 -23.05
CA VAL A 442 -6.56 17.20 -21.96
C VAL A 442 -7.84 18.03 -22.00
N PHE A 443 -8.23 18.47 -23.20
CA PHE A 443 -9.49 19.19 -23.41
C PHE A 443 -10.67 18.33 -22.97
N LYS A 444 -10.77 17.09 -23.47
CA LYS A 444 -11.82 16.14 -23.11
C LYS A 444 -11.85 15.88 -21.61
N PHE A 445 -10.70 15.69 -20.96
CA PHE A 445 -10.61 15.48 -19.51
C PHE A 445 -11.26 16.63 -18.74
N TYR A 446 -10.89 17.88 -19.01
CA TYR A 446 -11.47 19.03 -18.31
C TYR A 446 -12.92 19.35 -18.72
N GLN A 447 -13.37 18.88 -19.88
CA GLN A 447 -14.75 19.04 -20.32
C GLN A 447 -15.69 18.00 -19.69
N LYS A 448 -15.26 16.74 -19.63
CA LYS A 448 -16.12 15.58 -19.34
C LYS A 448 -16.08 15.11 -17.89
N THR A 449 -14.99 15.37 -17.17
CA THR A 449 -14.87 14.93 -15.78
C THR A 449 -15.55 15.92 -14.81
N PRO A 450 -15.99 15.48 -13.62
CA PRO A 450 -16.43 16.37 -12.54
C PRO A 450 -15.25 17.12 -11.90
N ASP A 451 -15.53 18.24 -11.24
CA ASP A 451 -14.56 19.08 -10.51
C ASP A 451 -13.73 18.29 -9.47
N SER A 452 -14.33 17.26 -8.86
CA SER A 452 -13.63 16.33 -7.96
C SER A 452 -12.50 15.54 -8.61
N ILE A 453 -12.49 15.41 -9.94
CA ILE A 453 -11.47 14.72 -10.72
C ILE A 453 -10.56 15.73 -11.42
N LYS A 454 -11.10 16.83 -11.97
CA LYS A 454 -10.30 17.92 -12.58
C LYS A 454 -9.20 18.42 -11.65
N LYS A 455 -9.50 18.53 -10.34
CA LYS A 455 -8.55 18.93 -9.31
C LYS A 455 -7.29 18.06 -9.27
N LEU A 456 -7.40 16.76 -9.60
CA LEU A 456 -6.29 15.81 -9.53
C LEU A 456 -5.21 16.16 -10.56
N GLY A 457 -5.61 16.61 -11.76
CA GLY A 457 -4.66 17.07 -12.78
C GLY A 457 -3.90 18.33 -12.35
N ILE A 458 -4.61 19.32 -11.82
CA ILE A 458 -3.98 20.54 -11.27
C ILE A 458 -3.06 20.20 -10.09
N ALA A 459 -3.51 19.32 -9.19
CA ALA A 459 -2.75 18.89 -8.03
C ALA A 459 -1.44 18.17 -8.42
N TYR A 460 -1.53 17.22 -9.35
CA TYR A 460 -0.39 16.45 -9.83
C TYR A 460 0.70 17.35 -10.38
N ILE A 461 0.35 18.29 -11.26
CA ILE A 461 1.33 19.23 -11.82
C ILE A 461 1.93 20.06 -10.69
N GLY A 462 1.09 20.65 -9.81
CA GLY A 462 1.52 21.50 -8.71
C GLY A 462 2.48 20.81 -7.74
N GLN A 463 2.28 19.52 -7.46
CA GLN A 463 3.17 18.73 -6.60
C GLN A 463 4.52 18.43 -7.27
N ASN A 464 4.53 18.28 -8.59
CA ASN A 464 5.71 17.85 -9.33
C ASN A 464 6.50 19.00 -9.96
N LEU A 465 6.00 20.25 -9.94
CA LEU A 465 6.62 21.42 -10.59
C LEU A 465 8.14 21.50 -10.38
N SER A 466 8.61 21.38 -9.13
CA SER A 466 10.04 21.46 -8.80
C SER A 466 10.90 20.47 -9.58
N SER A 467 10.42 19.24 -9.78
CA SER A 467 11.13 18.19 -10.52
C SER A 467 11.16 18.42 -12.03
N LEU A 468 10.23 19.25 -12.56
CA LEU A 468 10.16 19.51 -14.00
C LEU A 468 11.30 20.43 -14.48
N LYS A 469 11.99 21.14 -13.57
CA LYS A 469 13.16 21.98 -13.89
C LYS A 469 14.31 21.22 -14.55
N ASP A 470 14.41 19.92 -14.28
CA ASP A 470 15.50 19.09 -14.77
C ASP A 470 15.19 18.44 -16.15
N MET A 471 14.02 18.74 -16.73
CA MET A 471 13.65 18.23 -18.05
C MET A 471 14.43 18.91 -19.17
N LYS A 472 14.84 18.15 -20.20
CA LYS A 472 15.62 18.65 -21.34
C LYS A 472 14.95 19.82 -22.10
N GLU A 473 13.62 19.83 -22.16
CA GLU A 473 12.82 20.84 -22.87
C GLU A 473 12.08 21.78 -21.89
N PHE A 474 12.73 22.17 -20.80
CA PHE A 474 12.12 22.94 -19.71
C PHE A 474 11.35 24.17 -20.19
N ASP A 475 11.88 24.97 -21.11
CA ASP A 475 11.20 26.18 -21.61
C ASP A 475 9.87 25.88 -22.31
N LEU A 476 9.80 24.77 -23.07
CA LEU A 476 8.57 24.31 -23.72
C LEU A 476 7.58 23.79 -22.69
N VAL A 477 8.06 23.03 -21.69
CA VAL A 477 7.25 22.56 -20.56
C VAL A 477 6.66 23.77 -19.82
N LEU A 478 7.47 24.76 -19.47
CA LEU A 478 7.05 25.98 -18.77
C LEU A 478 5.94 26.70 -19.55
N LYS A 479 6.11 26.86 -20.87
CA LYS A 479 5.10 27.47 -21.75
C LYS A 479 3.79 26.68 -21.75
N ARG A 480 3.84 25.35 -21.86
CA ARG A 480 2.65 24.48 -21.81
C ARG A 480 1.92 24.60 -20.48
N LEU A 481 2.65 24.62 -19.36
CA LEU A 481 2.05 24.73 -18.03
C LEU A 481 1.38 26.09 -17.81
N MET A 482 2.02 27.18 -18.25
CA MET A 482 1.40 28.51 -18.24
C MET A 482 0.15 28.52 -19.12
N GLU A 483 0.22 28.00 -20.35
CA GLU A 483 -0.91 27.94 -21.27
C GLU A 483 -2.10 27.16 -20.69
N LEU A 484 -1.84 26.02 -20.04
CA LEU A 484 -2.86 25.26 -19.33
C LEU A 484 -3.52 26.12 -18.25
N TRP A 485 -2.73 26.76 -17.39
CA TRP A 485 -3.27 27.56 -16.31
C TRP A 485 -4.10 28.75 -16.82
N GLU A 486 -3.60 29.49 -17.81
CA GLU A 486 -4.33 30.63 -18.41
C GLU A 486 -5.66 30.18 -19.02
N GLU A 487 -5.68 29.01 -19.66
CA GLU A 487 -6.89 28.43 -20.23
C GLU A 487 -7.90 28.05 -19.13
N ARG A 488 -7.45 27.41 -18.05
CA ARG A 488 -8.32 27.08 -16.91
C ARG A 488 -8.85 28.35 -16.22
N LEU A 489 -8.00 29.34 -16.00
CA LEU A 489 -8.37 30.61 -15.40
C LEU A 489 -9.41 31.36 -16.24
N ARG A 490 -9.29 31.31 -17.57
CA ARG A 490 -10.30 31.84 -18.49
C ARG A 490 -11.65 31.14 -18.32
N VAL A 491 -11.68 29.82 -18.14
CA VAL A 491 -12.92 29.08 -17.86
C VAL A 491 -13.54 29.53 -16.54
N PHE A 492 -12.75 29.65 -15.47
CA PHE A 492 -13.23 30.06 -14.15
C PHE A 492 -13.83 31.47 -14.16
N LYS A 493 -13.21 32.42 -14.87
CA LYS A 493 -13.71 33.80 -14.98
C LYS A 493 -15.02 33.92 -15.76
N ASN A 494 -15.30 32.97 -16.64
CA ASN A 494 -16.49 32.98 -17.52
C ASN A 494 -17.58 31.99 -17.07
N SER A 495 -17.43 31.39 -15.88
CA SER A 495 -18.35 30.39 -15.34
C SER A 495 -18.74 30.73 -13.90
N ASN A 496 -19.71 30.00 -13.33
CA ASN A 496 -19.94 30.05 -11.90
C ASN A 496 -18.79 29.36 -11.17
N ILE A 497 -18.09 30.07 -10.28
CA ILE A 497 -16.91 29.55 -9.58
C ILE A 497 -17.23 28.37 -8.66
N ASP A 498 -18.47 28.27 -8.16
CA ASP A 498 -18.90 27.17 -7.30
C ASP A 498 -18.82 25.81 -8.01
N ASP A 499 -18.90 25.79 -9.35
CA ASP A 499 -18.78 24.57 -10.16
C ASP A 499 -17.32 24.07 -10.27
N TYR A 500 -16.34 24.91 -9.92
CA TYR A 500 -14.89 24.66 -10.09
C TYR A 500 -14.10 24.88 -8.81
N LYS A 501 -14.79 25.01 -7.68
CA LYS A 501 -14.17 25.40 -6.41
C LYS A 501 -13.13 24.37 -5.94
N ARG A 502 -13.32 23.08 -6.24
CA ARG A 502 -12.35 22.02 -5.87
C ARG A 502 -11.16 21.99 -6.80
N GLU A 503 -11.28 22.39 -8.06
CA GLU A 503 -10.17 22.49 -9.01
C GLU A 503 -9.30 23.72 -8.73
N ILE A 504 -9.89 24.92 -8.76
CA ILE A 504 -9.14 26.19 -8.74
C ILE A 504 -8.27 26.34 -7.48
N VAL A 505 -8.76 25.84 -6.34
CA VAL A 505 -8.05 26.00 -5.06
C VAL A 505 -6.70 25.29 -5.07
N PHE A 506 -6.52 24.22 -5.85
CA PHE A 506 -5.26 23.45 -5.90
C PHE A 506 -4.11 24.21 -6.56
N PHE A 507 -4.34 25.41 -7.09
CA PHE A 507 -3.26 26.32 -7.46
C PHE A 507 -2.35 26.70 -6.28
N PHE A 508 -2.80 26.52 -5.02
CA PHE A 508 -1.89 26.70 -3.88
C PHE A 508 -0.63 25.82 -3.99
N LEU A 509 -0.73 24.62 -4.59
CA LEU A 509 0.44 23.76 -4.83
C LEU A 509 1.37 24.37 -5.87
N TRP A 510 0.81 25.01 -6.90
CA TRP A 510 1.58 25.71 -7.91
C TRP A 510 2.29 26.94 -7.32
N PHE A 511 1.61 27.68 -6.45
CA PHE A 511 2.20 28.79 -5.71
C PHE A 511 3.37 28.35 -4.83
N ASN A 512 3.18 27.28 -4.05
CA ASN A 512 4.19 26.78 -3.11
C ASN A 512 5.41 26.18 -3.83
N ASN A 513 5.19 25.45 -4.93
CA ASN A 513 6.24 24.77 -5.68
C ASN A 513 6.63 25.51 -6.96
N SER A 514 6.38 26.82 -7.04
CA SER A 514 6.51 27.57 -8.29
C SER A 514 7.90 27.47 -8.91
N ILE A 515 7.89 27.23 -10.22
CA ILE A 515 9.03 27.27 -11.12
C ILE A 515 8.95 28.45 -12.09
N PHE A 516 7.89 29.25 -11.96
CA PHE A 516 7.59 30.38 -12.84
C PHE A 516 8.20 31.67 -12.30
N GLU A 517 8.10 32.73 -13.10
CA GLU A 517 8.46 34.08 -12.68
C GLU A 517 7.62 34.49 -11.46
N LYS A 518 8.27 35.13 -10.46
CA LYS A 518 7.63 35.41 -9.17
C LYS A 518 6.42 36.32 -9.34
N GLY A 519 6.52 37.37 -10.17
CA GLY A 519 5.45 38.30 -10.46
C GLY A 519 4.22 37.59 -11.01
N TRP A 520 4.38 36.80 -12.07
CA TRP A 520 3.31 35.96 -12.62
C TRP A 520 2.69 35.04 -11.55
N THR A 521 3.51 34.36 -10.74
CA THR A 521 3.00 33.41 -9.74
C THR A 521 2.11 34.08 -8.70
N ILE A 522 2.54 35.21 -8.12
CA ILE A 522 1.76 35.90 -7.09
C ILE A 522 0.52 36.59 -7.68
N ASP A 523 0.57 37.05 -8.93
CA ASP A 523 -0.60 37.59 -9.62
C ASP A 523 -1.67 36.52 -9.79
N ARG A 524 -1.31 35.35 -10.30
CA ARG A 524 -2.24 34.24 -10.47
C ARG A 524 -2.78 33.72 -9.15
N PHE A 525 -1.97 33.68 -8.10
CA PHE A 525 -2.47 33.31 -6.78
C PHE A 525 -3.46 34.34 -6.22
N GLY A 526 -3.20 35.64 -6.41
CA GLY A 526 -4.13 36.71 -6.07
C GLY A 526 -5.47 36.58 -6.79
N GLU A 527 -5.44 36.28 -8.09
CA GLU A 527 -6.66 36.07 -8.88
C GLU A 527 -7.47 34.85 -8.42
N VAL A 528 -6.81 33.76 -8.04
CA VAL A 528 -7.48 32.60 -7.42
C VAL A 528 -8.21 33.03 -6.15
N LEU A 529 -7.54 33.78 -5.28
CA LEU A 529 -8.15 34.28 -4.04
C LEU A 529 -9.29 35.27 -4.30
N ASP A 530 -9.21 36.07 -5.35
CA ASP A 530 -10.29 36.96 -5.75
C ASP A 530 -11.52 36.19 -6.24
N LEU A 531 -11.31 35.16 -7.07
CA LEU A 531 -12.39 34.31 -7.59
C LEU A 531 -13.03 33.45 -6.49
N THR A 532 -12.23 32.90 -5.58
CA THR A 532 -12.74 32.05 -4.48
C THR A 532 -13.15 32.84 -3.24
N ASN A 533 -13.05 34.18 -3.29
CA ASN A 533 -13.23 35.07 -2.14
C ASN A 533 -12.40 34.65 -0.91
N GLY A 534 -11.16 34.21 -1.13
CA GLY A 534 -10.23 33.75 -0.09
C GLY A 534 -10.45 32.31 0.39
N SER A 535 -11.40 31.58 -0.20
CA SER A 535 -11.65 30.18 0.13
C SER A 535 -10.58 29.30 -0.53
N ILE A 536 -9.62 28.85 0.28
CA ILE A 536 -8.55 27.92 -0.11
C ILE A 536 -8.30 26.93 1.05
N ASN A 537 -7.78 25.75 0.75
CA ASN A 537 -7.23 24.89 1.82
C ASN A 537 -5.91 25.52 2.28
N ILE A 538 -5.92 26.27 3.39
CA ILE A 538 -4.68 26.82 3.93
C ILE A 538 -3.87 25.67 4.52
N PHE A 539 -2.71 25.45 3.92
CA PHE A 539 -1.61 24.74 4.54
C PHE A 539 -0.58 25.74 5.05
N SER A 540 0.12 25.38 6.11
CA SER A 540 1.30 26.09 6.65
C SER A 540 2.22 26.66 5.56
N ASP A 541 2.41 25.89 4.49
CA ASP A 541 3.35 26.18 3.40
C ASP A 541 2.98 27.43 2.57
N VAL A 542 1.70 27.81 2.51
CA VAL A 542 1.26 29.02 1.81
C VAL A 542 1.79 30.27 2.52
N LEU A 543 1.73 30.28 3.85
CA LEU A 543 2.22 31.39 4.67
C LEU A 543 3.75 31.50 4.61
N ASP A 544 4.44 30.36 4.67
CA ASP A 544 5.90 30.31 4.50
C ASP A 544 6.29 30.81 3.10
N THR A 545 5.48 30.50 2.09
CA THR A 545 5.73 30.95 0.73
C THR A 545 5.65 32.46 0.59
N PHE A 546 4.69 33.15 1.23
CA PHE A 546 4.62 34.62 1.18
C PHE A 546 5.91 35.31 1.65
N LEU A 547 6.63 34.74 2.63
CA LEU A 547 7.91 35.29 3.08
C LEU A 547 8.97 35.34 1.97
N ARG A 548 8.85 34.52 0.92
CA ARG A 548 9.72 34.51 -0.26
C ARG A 548 9.37 35.57 -1.32
N TYR A 549 8.18 36.18 -1.22
CA TYR A 549 7.65 37.17 -2.17
C TYR A 549 7.54 38.57 -1.57
N ILE A 550 7.46 38.68 -0.26
CA ILE A 550 7.13 39.93 0.45
C ILE A 550 8.10 41.08 0.20
N ASP A 551 9.39 40.83 -0.03
CA ASP A 551 10.34 41.92 -0.30
C ASP A 551 10.17 42.52 -1.70
N GLU A 552 9.78 41.69 -2.67
CA GLU A 552 9.64 42.09 -4.09
C GLU A 552 8.21 42.53 -4.42
N PHE A 553 7.20 41.94 -3.78
CA PHE A 553 5.78 42.16 -4.08
C PHE A 553 4.92 42.41 -2.81
N PRO A 554 5.31 43.33 -1.92
CA PRO A 554 4.62 43.49 -0.62
C PRO A 554 3.14 43.87 -0.77
N LEU A 555 2.79 44.67 -1.79
CA LEU A 555 1.39 45.05 -2.06
C LEU A 555 0.52 43.86 -2.49
N LYS A 556 1.08 42.93 -3.28
CA LYS A 556 0.38 41.72 -3.71
C LYS A 556 0.22 40.74 -2.55
N VAL A 557 1.23 40.63 -1.68
CA VAL A 557 1.18 39.80 -0.47
C VAL A 557 0.10 40.28 0.50
N ILE A 558 0.02 41.59 0.82
CA ILE A 558 -1.03 42.09 1.71
C ILE A 558 -2.43 41.90 1.13
N HIS A 559 -2.61 42.05 -0.19
CA HIS A 559 -3.87 41.75 -0.87
C HIS A 559 -4.30 40.29 -0.67
N CYS A 560 -3.39 39.35 -0.92
CA CYS A 560 -3.67 37.94 -0.72
C CYS A 560 -4.01 37.63 0.75
N LEU A 561 -3.24 38.17 1.70
CA LEU A 561 -3.50 37.99 3.13
C LEU A 561 -4.84 38.55 3.57
N GLU A 562 -5.25 39.72 3.08
CA GLU A 562 -6.56 40.28 3.39
C GLU A 562 -7.70 39.35 2.95
N LYS A 563 -7.60 38.77 1.74
CA LYS A 563 -8.59 37.82 1.22
C LYS A 563 -8.66 36.56 2.08
N ILE A 564 -7.50 35.97 2.36
CA ILE A 564 -7.38 34.75 3.17
C ILE A 564 -7.93 34.99 4.58
N ILE A 565 -7.46 36.03 5.27
CA ILE A 565 -7.86 36.32 6.65
C ILE A 565 -9.35 36.63 6.73
N LYS A 566 -9.88 37.54 5.89
CA LYS A 566 -11.31 37.92 5.96
C LYS A 566 -12.23 36.73 5.71
N ASN A 567 -11.82 35.75 4.91
CA ASN A 567 -12.59 34.54 4.67
C ASN A 567 -12.43 33.51 5.81
N GLN A 568 -11.22 33.32 6.32
CA GLN A 568 -10.85 32.14 7.11
C GLN A 568 -10.62 32.39 8.60
N VAL A 569 -10.70 33.64 9.06
CA VAL A 569 -10.39 34.05 10.45
C VAL A 569 -11.08 33.22 11.54
N ARG A 570 -12.23 32.60 11.25
CA ARG A 570 -12.99 31.75 12.19
C ARG A 570 -12.91 30.24 11.90
N THR A 571 -12.01 29.82 11.02
CA THR A 571 -11.82 28.40 10.66
C THR A 571 -10.64 27.81 11.41
N ASP A 572 -10.66 26.49 11.64
CA ASP A 572 -9.55 25.76 12.26
C ASP A 572 -8.23 25.98 11.51
N GLY A 573 -8.29 26.12 10.18
CA GLY A 573 -7.11 26.39 9.35
C GLY A 573 -6.38 27.67 9.71
N TYR A 574 -7.10 28.75 10.04
CA TYR A 574 -6.47 29.98 10.49
C TYR A 574 -5.89 29.84 11.91
N LEU A 575 -6.67 29.28 12.84
CA LEU A 575 -6.29 29.15 14.25
C LEU A 575 -5.05 28.25 14.46
N LEU A 576 -4.95 27.16 13.69
CA LEU A 576 -3.80 26.25 13.74
C LEU A 576 -2.48 26.93 13.33
N PHE A 577 -2.54 27.96 12.50
CA PHE A 577 -1.35 28.63 11.94
C PHE A 577 -1.24 30.11 12.33
N GLU A 578 -1.96 30.57 13.36
CA GLU A 578 -2.00 31.98 13.78
C GLU A 578 -0.59 32.59 13.94
N ARG A 579 0.35 31.82 14.50
CA ARG A 579 1.71 32.28 14.80
C ARG A 579 2.52 32.59 13.54
N LYS A 580 2.17 31.98 12.40
CA LYS A 580 2.87 32.18 11.12
C LYS A 580 2.52 33.50 10.44
N TYR A 581 1.40 34.14 10.79
CA TYR A 581 1.05 35.45 10.24
C TYR A 581 1.94 36.57 10.83
N ARG A 582 2.38 36.43 12.09
CA ARG A 582 3.19 37.44 12.79
C ARG A 582 4.43 37.91 12.02
N PRO A 583 5.34 37.03 11.55
CA PRO A 583 6.53 37.47 10.82
C PRO A 583 6.17 38.20 9.51
N ILE A 584 5.07 37.81 8.86
CA ILE A 584 4.62 38.45 7.61
C ILE A 584 4.10 39.86 7.91
N LEU A 585 3.25 40.02 8.93
CA LEU A 585 2.69 41.30 9.36
C LEU A 585 3.78 42.29 9.80
N ILE A 586 4.78 41.82 10.57
CA ILE A 586 5.93 42.65 10.97
C ILE A 586 6.65 43.18 9.73
N ARG A 587 6.94 42.30 8.77
CA ARG A 587 7.69 42.68 7.57
C ARG A 587 6.92 43.64 6.66
N LEU A 588 5.60 43.51 6.58
CA LEU A 588 4.74 44.47 5.88
C LEU A 588 4.68 45.84 6.59
N LEU A 589 4.65 45.86 7.93
CA LEU A 589 4.69 47.12 8.69
C LEU A 589 6.02 47.88 8.55
N LEU A 590 7.12 47.16 8.33
CA LEU A 590 8.44 47.74 8.04
C LEU A 590 8.57 48.32 6.63
N SER A 591 7.56 48.15 5.76
CA SER A 591 7.56 48.77 4.43
C SER A 591 7.55 50.29 4.52
N ASN A 592 8.36 50.93 3.67
CA ASN A 592 8.38 52.39 3.52
C ASN A 592 7.17 52.93 2.72
N GLU A 593 6.38 52.04 2.12
CA GLU A 593 5.18 52.42 1.38
C GLU A 593 3.98 52.62 2.31
N LYS A 594 3.44 53.84 2.28
CA LYS A 594 2.33 54.26 3.15
C LYS A 594 1.10 53.37 3.00
N ASP A 595 0.72 53.03 1.77
CA ASP A 595 -0.46 52.20 1.49
C ASP A 595 -0.35 50.80 2.13
N ILE A 596 0.82 50.17 2.02
CA ILE A 596 1.07 48.84 2.59
C ILE A 596 0.98 48.88 4.12
N ASN A 597 1.56 49.91 4.73
CA ASN A 597 1.50 50.12 6.18
C ASN A 597 0.05 50.33 6.66
N GLU A 598 -0.73 51.16 5.96
CA GLU A 598 -2.14 51.44 6.29
C GLU A 598 -3.02 50.21 6.13
N ARG A 599 -2.88 49.44 5.04
CA ARG A 599 -3.59 48.18 4.82
C ARG A 599 -3.26 47.13 5.88
N THR A 600 -1.98 47.01 6.25
CA THR A 600 -1.53 46.08 7.29
C THR A 600 -2.11 46.44 8.66
N LYS A 601 -2.10 47.72 9.03
CA LYS A 601 -2.75 48.21 10.27
C LYS A 601 -4.26 47.95 10.24
N SER A 602 -4.92 48.18 9.11
CA SER A 602 -6.35 47.91 8.94
C SER A 602 -6.67 46.42 9.11
N LEU A 603 -5.82 45.53 8.58
CA LEU A 603 -5.98 44.09 8.73
C LEU A 603 -5.78 43.62 10.20
N ILE A 604 -4.80 44.18 10.91
CA ILE A 604 -4.59 43.91 12.35
C ILE A 604 -5.80 44.40 13.16
N ASN A 605 -6.32 45.59 12.87
CA ASN A 605 -7.54 46.10 13.51
C ASN A 605 -8.76 45.22 13.21
N TYR A 606 -8.89 44.72 11.98
CA TYR A 606 -9.94 43.76 11.62
C TYR A 606 -9.85 42.49 12.46
N LEU A 607 -8.66 41.90 12.63
CA LEU A 607 -8.46 40.75 13.52
C LEU A 607 -8.88 41.08 14.96
N GLY A 608 -8.51 42.26 15.47
CA GLY A 608 -8.97 42.73 16.77
C GLY A 608 -10.50 42.86 16.87
N SER A 609 -11.18 43.25 15.79
CA SER A 609 -12.67 43.30 15.74
C SER A 609 -13.33 41.91 15.71
N GLN A 610 -12.55 40.85 15.48
CA GLN A 610 -12.97 39.45 15.55
C GLN A 610 -12.57 38.80 16.88
N ASP A 611 -12.27 39.60 17.93
CA ASP A 611 -11.79 39.17 19.25
C ASP A 611 -10.40 38.50 19.27
N LEU A 612 -9.60 38.72 18.22
CA LEU A 612 -8.26 38.14 18.04
C LEU A 612 -7.18 39.21 18.26
N HIS A 613 -6.77 39.40 19.52
CA HIS A 613 -5.93 40.53 19.93
C HIS A 613 -4.41 40.27 19.96
N TYR A 614 -3.94 39.08 19.58
CA TYR A 614 -2.52 38.67 19.69
C TYR A 614 -1.54 39.38 18.73
N PHE A 615 -2.03 40.28 17.86
CA PHE A 615 -1.20 41.19 17.05
C PHE A 615 -1.33 42.66 17.43
N ARG A 616 -2.10 42.99 18.47
CA ARG A 616 -2.32 44.38 18.90
C ARG A 616 -1.01 45.09 19.25
N ASP A 617 -0.05 44.35 19.78
CA ASP A 617 1.27 44.84 20.15
C ASP A 617 2.10 45.31 18.95
N LEU A 618 1.72 44.95 17.72
CA LEU A 618 2.37 45.42 16.49
C LEU A 618 1.93 46.84 16.07
N LEU A 619 0.88 47.41 16.67
CA LEU A 619 0.34 48.72 16.28
C LEU A 619 1.03 49.92 16.95
N GLY A 620 1.91 49.67 17.93
CA GLY A 620 2.57 50.71 18.73
C GLY A 620 1.91 50.94 20.07
#